data_AF-A0A843M7U5-F1
#
_entry.id   AF-A0A843M7U5-F1
#
_cell.length_a   1.000
_cell.length_b   1.000
_cell.length_c   1.000
_cell.angle_alpha   90.00
_cell.angle_beta   90.00
_cell.angle_gamma   90.00
#
_symmetry.space_group_name_H-M   'P 1'
#
loop_
_entity.id
_entity.type
_entity.pdbx_description
1 polymer ?
#
loop_
_entity_poly.entity_id
_entity_poly.type
_entity_poly.pdbx_seq_one_letter_code
_entity_poly.pdbx_strand_id
1 'polypeptide(L)'
;RFREMMGYDGVKRMNAYWFAGEEYKSAAEIPSCSTDDFKQDIEYIISRLQAAGLSRVIVCDLTDPDIGVPVVRVVVPGLECFTIDNERRGERCRRAELSRIRGRR
;
A
#
# COMPACT_ATOMS: atom_id res chain seq x y z
N ARG A 1 -18.39 18.13 8.96
CA ARG A 1 -17.86 19.50 9.13
C ARG A 1 -17.00 20.00 7.97
N PHE A 2 -15.76 19.52 7.74
CA PHE A 2 -14.91 20.07 6.65
C PHE A 2 -15.49 19.88 5.24
N ARG A 3 -16.13 18.72 4.99
CA ARG A 3 -16.76 18.35 3.72
C ARG A 3 -18.08 19.10 3.44
N GLU A 4 -18.78 19.54 4.50
CA GLU A 4 -19.99 20.37 4.40
C GLU A 4 -19.65 21.83 4.10
N MET A 5 -18.49 22.32 4.57
CA MET A 5 -18.06 23.71 4.40
C MET A 5 -17.49 24.03 3.01
N MET A 6 -16.89 23.04 2.33
CA MET A 6 -16.19 23.22 1.04
C MET A 6 -17.05 22.92 -0.20
N GLY A 7 -18.23 22.33 -0.02
CA GLY A 7 -19.07 21.83 -1.11
C GLY A 7 -18.42 20.69 -1.93
N TYR A 8 -19.19 20.07 -2.83
CA TYR A 8 -18.70 18.96 -3.66
C TYR A 8 -17.52 19.39 -4.55
N ASP A 9 -17.62 20.54 -5.21
CA ASP A 9 -16.58 21.04 -6.13
C ASP A 9 -15.27 21.39 -5.41
N GLY A 10 -15.34 21.86 -4.16
CA GLY A 10 -14.15 22.10 -3.35
C GLY A 10 -13.43 20.79 -3.00
N VAL A 11 -14.18 19.76 -2.61
CA VAL A 11 -13.63 18.42 -2.30
C VAL A 11 -13.07 17.75 -3.56
N LYS A 12 -13.75 17.90 -4.70
CA LYS A 12 -13.30 17.37 -5.99
C LYS A 12 -11.99 18.01 -6.43
N ARG A 13 -11.86 19.34 -6.32
CA ARG A 13 -10.61 20.06 -6.61
C ARG A 13 -9.46 19.63 -5.71
N MET A 14 -9.69 19.47 -4.41
CA MET A 14 -8.65 19.02 -3.47
C MET A 14 -8.15 17.60 -3.78
N ASN A 15 -9.03 16.74 -4.32
CA ASN A 15 -8.72 15.36 -4.70
C ASN A 15 -8.52 15.20 -6.22
N ALA A 16 -8.19 16.28 -6.95
CA ALA A 16 -8.13 16.27 -8.41
C ALA A 16 -7.23 15.15 -8.97
N TYR A 17 -6.15 14.79 -8.26
CA TYR A 17 -5.28 13.65 -8.60
C TYR A 17 -6.05 12.33 -8.82
N TRP A 18 -7.07 12.05 -8.00
CA TRP A 18 -7.87 10.83 -8.09
C TRP A 18 -8.91 10.86 -9.23
N PHE A 19 -9.25 12.05 -9.72
CA PHE A 19 -10.25 12.25 -10.77
C PHE A 19 -9.64 12.58 -12.14
N ALA A 20 -8.32 12.77 -12.21
CA ALA A 20 -7.59 13.16 -13.42
C ALA A 20 -7.19 11.96 -14.31
N GLY A 21 -7.56 10.73 -13.94
CA GLY A 21 -7.25 9.54 -14.73
C GLY A 21 -8.12 9.45 -15.98
N GLU A 22 -7.50 9.44 -17.16
CA GLU A 22 -8.16 9.28 -18.46
C GLU A 22 -7.90 7.90 -19.09
N GLU A 23 -6.91 7.14 -18.57
CA GLU A 23 -6.58 5.80 -19.04
C GLU A 23 -7.52 4.76 -18.39
N TYR A 24 -8.16 3.95 -19.22
CA TYR A 24 -9.01 2.84 -18.80
C TYR A 24 -8.37 1.51 -19.20
N LYS A 25 -8.36 0.55 -18.27
CA LYS A 25 -8.00 -0.85 -18.52
C LYS A 25 -9.09 -1.75 -18.01
N SER A 26 -9.35 -2.82 -18.75
CA SER A 26 -10.27 -3.87 -18.31
C SER A 26 -9.63 -4.63 -17.14
N ALA A 27 -10.44 -5.09 -16.19
CA ALA A 27 -9.96 -5.95 -15.12
C ALA A 27 -9.33 -7.24 -15.66
N ALA A 28 -9.79 -7.74 -16.81
CA ALA A 28 -9.23 -8.92 -17.47
C ALA A 28 -7.80 -8.72 -18.02
N GLU A 29 -7.36 -7.47 -18.19
CA GLU A 29 -6.00 -7.15 -18.62
C GLU A 29 -5.01 -7.12 -17.44
N ILE A 30 -5.50 -7.17 -16.20
CA ILE A 30 -4.67 -7.22 -15.00
C ILE A 30 -4.34 -8.69 -14.73
N PRO A 31 -3.06 -9.10 -14.76
CA PRO A 31 -2.69 -10.48 -14.49
C PRO A 31 -3.10 -10.90 -13.08
N SER A 32 -3.79 -12.04 -12.96
CA SER A 32 -3.95 -12.70 -11.66
C SER A 32 -2.68 -13.49 -11.33
N CYS A 33 -2.33 -13.51 -10.05
CA CYS A 33 -1.26 -14.36 -9.50
C CYS A 33 -1.78 -15.28 -8.39
N SER A 34 -3.09 -15.42 -8.26
CA SER A 34 -3.72 -16.32 -7.28
C SER A 34 -3.54 -17.78 -7.67
N THR A 35 -3.33 -18.63 -6.68
CA THR A 35 -3.30 -20.09 -6.81
C THR A 35 -4.39 -20.73 -5.96
N ASP A 36 -4.55 -22.04 -6.04
CA ASP A 36 -5.44 -22.82 -5.17
C ASP A 36 -4.78 -23.19 -3.82
N ASP A 37 -3.62 -22.60 -3.50
CA ASP A 37 -2.81 -22.90 -2.30
C ASP A 37 -2.31 -21.61 -1.63
N PHE A 38 -2.83 -21.33 -0.43
CA PHE A 38 -2.44 -20.16 0.36
C PHE A 38 -0.93 -20.08 0.61
N LYS A 39 -0.24 -21.21 0.76
CA LYS A 39 1.21 -21.22 0.99
C LYS A 39 1.95 -20.67 -0.23
N GLN A 40 1.54 -21.09 -1.43
CA GLN A 40 2.14 -20.62 -2.68
C GLN A 40 1.90 -19.12 -2.88
N ASP A 41 0.69 -18.62 -2.58
CA ASP A 41 0.39 -17.19 -2.67
C ASP A 41 1.25 -16.36 -1.70
N ILE A 42 1.43 -16.83 -0.46
CA ILE A 42 2.28 -16.17 0.53
C ILE A 42 3.75 -16.18 0.07
N GLU A 43 4.25 -17.32 -0.40
CA GLU A 43 5.62 -17.45 -0.92
C GLU A 43 5.85 -16.55 -2.15
N TYR A 44 4.84 -16.44 -3.03
CA TYR A 44 4.86 -15.51 -4.15
C TYR A 44 4.98 -14.06 -3.66
N ILE A 45 4.12 -13.62 -2.74
CA ILE A 45 4.18 -12.25 -2.19
C ILE A 45 5.55 -11.95 -1.55
N ILE A 46 6.09 -12.89 -0.76
CA ILE A 46 7.42 -12.75 -0.14
C ILE A 46 8.50 -12.60 -1.22
N SER A 47 8.45 -13.41 -2.28
CA SER A 47 9.40 -13.30 -3.40
C SER A 47 9.34 -11.94 -4.10
N ARG A 48 8.14 -11.37 -4.27
CA ARG A 48 7.94 -10.04 -4.88
C ARG A 48 8.47 -8.93 -3.97
N LEU A 49 8.28 -9.04 -2.66
CA LEU A 49 8.85 -8.11 -1.69
C LEU A 49 10.38 -8.14 -1.74
N GLN A 50 10.97 -9.34 -1.76
CA GLN A 50 12.42 -9.50 -1.86
C GLN A 50 12.97 -8.92 -3.18
N ALA A 51 12.31 -9.18 -4.31
CA ALA A 51 12.69 -8.61 -5.60
C ALA A 51 12.61 -7.08 -5.63
N ALA A 52 11.74 -6.48 -4.81
CA ALA A 52 11.63 -5.03 -4.62
C ALA A 52 12.64 -4.45 -3.59
N GLY A 53 13.57 -5.27 -3.07
CA GLY A 53 14.57 -4.87 -2.08
C GLY A 53 14.08 -4.88 -0.63
N LEU A 54 12.91 -5.46 -0.35
CA LEU A 54 12.35 -5.63 1.00
C LEU A 54 12.64 -7.05 1.48
N SER A 55 13.85 -7.26 2.01
CA SER A 55 14.40 -8.60 2.30
C SER A 55 13.92 -9.25 3.60
N ARG A 56 13.08 -8.56 4.39
CA ARG A 56 12.64 -9.03 5.71
C ARG A 56 11.13 -8.99 5.82
N VAL A 57 10.55 -10.12 6.20
CA VAL A 57 9.15 -10.26 6.61
C VAL A 57 9.18 -10.84 8.02
N ILE A 58 8.63 -10.09 8.98
CA ILE A 58 8.63 -10.44 10.40
C ILE A 58 7.20 -10.79 10.77
N VAL A 59 6.99 -12.00 11.30
CA VAL A 59 5.68 -12.47 11.73
C VAL A 59 5.69 -12.58 13.25
N CYS A 60 4.77 -11.87 13.90
CA CYS A 60 4.51 -11.98 15.32
C CYS A 60 3.22 -12.79 15.51
N ASP A 61 3.30 -13.90 16.23
CA ASP A 61 2.12 -14.63 16.69
C ASP A 61 1.45 -13.84 17.81
N LEU A 62 0.16 -13.57 17.64
CA LEU A 62 -0.71 -12.85 18.57
C LEU A 62 -1.91 -13.72 18.98
N THR A 63 -1.81 -15.04 18.78
CA THR A 63 -2.85 -15.99 19.15
C THR A 63 -3.13 -15.90 20.64
N ASP A 64 -4.38 -15.61 21.00
CA ASP A 64 -4.87 -15.70 22.37
C ASP A 64 -5.12 -17.18 22.69
N PRO A 65 -4.42 -17.78 23.68
CA PRO A 65 -4.53 -19.20 23.97
C PRO A 65 -5.92 -19.61 24.50
N ASP A 66 -6.67 -18.69 25.10
CA ASP A 66 -8.01 -18.98 25.63
C ASP A 66 -9.07 -18.97 24.51
N ILE A 67 -8.85 -18.17 23.46
CA ILE A 67 -9.74 -18.10 22.28
C ILE A 67 -9.38 -19.17 21.24
N GLY A 68 -8.09 -19.47 21.09
CA GLY A 68 -7.58 -20.50 20.16
C GLY A 68 -7.67 -20.14 18.68
N VAL A 69 -7.96 -18.89 18.33
CA VAL A 69 -8.02 -18.41 16.93
C VAL A 69 -6.67 -17.84 16.51
N PRO A 70 -6.02 -18.37 15.44
CA PRO A 70 -4.73 -17.87 14.99
C PRO A 70 -4.79 -16.41 14.53
N VAL A 71 -3.96 -15.56 15.13
CA VAL A 71 -3.82 -14.14 14.75
C VAL A 71 -2.35 -13.81 14.61
N VAL A 72 -1.98 -13.11 13.54
CA VAL A 72 -0.60 -12.66 13.34
C VAL A 72 -0.53 -11.18 13.03
N ARG A 73 0.55 -10.54 13.47
CA ARG A 73 0.98 -9.24 12.97
C ARG A 73 2.19 -9.43 12.07
N VAL A 74 2.05 -9.04 10.82
CA VAL A 74 3.15 -9.05 9.85
C VAL A 74 3.75 -7.66 9.75
N VAL A 75 5.07 -7.56 9.87
CA VAL A 75 5.83 -6.31 9.69
C VAL A 75 6.86 -6.53 8.59
N VAL A 76 6.80 -5.70 7.56
CA VAL A 76 7.78 -5.68 6.46
C VAL A 76 8.51 -4.34 6.52
N PRO A 77 9.72 -4.28 7.13
CA PRO A 77 10.49 -3.06 7.20
C PRO A 77 10.73 -2.47 5.81
N GLY A 78 10.49 -1.17 5.69
CA GLY A 78 10.63 -0.45 4.43
C GLY A 78 9.35 -0.31 3.63
N LEU A 79 8.24 -1.00 3.95
CA LEU A 79 6.89 -0.63 3.48
C LEU A 79 6.48 0.73 4.05
N GLU A 80 5.67 1.49 3.30
CA GLU A 80 5.29 2.85 3.70
C GLU A 80 3.97 2.82 4.50
N CYS A 81 3.89 3.64 5.55
CA CYS A 81 2.66 3.85 6.33
C CYS A 81 2.20 5.32 6.29
N PHE A 82 2.72 6.12 5.37
CA PHE A 82 2.52 7.56 5.30
C PHE A 82 1.03 7.97 5.25
N THR A 83 0.17 7.18 4.62
CA THR A 83 -1.28 7.47 4.52
C THR A 83 -2.02 7.36 5.86
N ILE A 84 -1.47 6.62 6.82
CA ILE A 84 -2.02 6.45 8.17
C ILE A 84 -1.36 7.43 9.14
N ASP A 85 -0.03 7.54 9.05
CA ASP A 85 0.78 8.40 9.90
C ASP A 85 1.77 9.18 9.03
N ASN A 86 1.50 10.48 8.88
CA ASN A 86 2.28 11.36 8.01
C ASN A 86 3.72 11.59 8.51
N GLU A 87 4.01 11.30 9.78
CA GLU A 87 5.36 11.39 10.35
C GLU A 87 6.20 10.15 10.00
N ARG A 88 5.55 9.02 9.69
CA ARG A 88 6.21 7.75 9.29
C ARG A 88 6.51 7.73 7.80
N ARG A 89 7.37 8.65 7.37
CA ARG A 89 7.93 8.69 6.01
C ARG A 89 9.17 7.81 5.90
N GLY A 90 9.04 6.71 5.16
CA GLY A 90 10.14 5.85 4.79
C GLY A 90 10.96 6.39 3.63
N GLU A 91 12.00 5.63 3.28
CA GLU A 91 12.96 6.02 2.25
C GLU A 91 12.34 6.03 0.84
N ARG A 92 11.35 5.18 0.56
CA ARG A 92 10.73 5.15 -0.78
C ARG A 92 9.89 6.41 -1.00
N CYS A 93 9.15 6.86 0.02
CA CYS A 93 8.41 8.12 0.00
C CYS A 93 9.36 9.31 -0.22
N ARG A 94 10.47 9.38 0.53
CA ARG A 94 11.48 10.45 0.36
C ARG A 94 12.06 10.47 -1.06
N ARG A 95 12.39 9.30 -1.63
CA ARG A 95 12.89 9.21 -3.01
C ARG A 95 11.84 9.63 -4.04
N ALA A 96 10.60 9.19 -3.89
CA ALA A 96 9.51 9.55 -4.81
C ALA A 96 9.26 11.07 -4.83
N GLU A 97 9.35 11.74 -3.68
CA GLU A 97 9.26 13.19 -3.55
C GLU A 97 10.40 13.89 -4.29
N LEU A 98 11.65 13.45 -4.10
CA LEU A 98 12.81 13.98 -4.82
C LEU A 98 12.68 13.80 -6.35
N SER A 99 12.20 12.64 -6.81
CA SER A 99 11.98 12.38 -8.23
C SER A 99 10.87 13.27 -8.82
N ARG A 100 9.79 13.53 -8.07
CA ARG A 100 8.73 14.46 -8.48
C ARG A 100 9.21 15.91 -8.58
N ILE A 101 10.11 16.33 -7.69
CA ILE A 101 10.72 17.67 -7.74
C ILE A 101 11.66 17.79 -8.94
N ARG A 102 12.45 16.75 -9.23
CA ARG A 102 13.39 16.75 -10.36
C ARG A 102 12.72 16.68 -11.73
N GLY A 103 11.59 15.97 -11.87
CA GLY A 103 10.81 15.92 -13.11
C GLY A 103 9.99 17.20 -13.41
N ARG A 104 10.06 18.21 -12.54
CA ARG A 104 9.41 19.53 -12.71
C ARG A 104 10.40 20.66 -13.06
N ARG A 105 11.69 20.36 -13.24
CA ARG A 105 12.70 21.29 -13.77
C ARG A 105 13.00 21.00 -15.23
#